data_AF-A0A3D3LB65-F1
#
_entry.id   AF-A0A3D3LB65-F1
#
_cell.length_a   1.000
_cell.length_b   1.000
_cell.length_c   1.000
_cell.angle_alpha   90.00
_cell.angle_beta   90.00
_cell.angle_gamma   90.00
#
_symmetry.space_group_name_H-M   'P 1'
#
loop_
_entity.id
_entity.type
_entity.pdbx_description
1 polymer ?
#
loop_
_entity_poly.entity_id
_entity_poly.type
_entity_poly.pdbx_seq_one_letter_code
_entity_poly.pdbx_strand_id
1 'polypeptide(L)'
;MRDSTPTTPLSDDPTPPPPRGPGVIASLSRLLVLVIIAMLLVLPFTPFAGRIKTALKEIATAWKEERTQVVTKEVEKIVQAPPREIVKEVVKEVVKEVPAPPPPLPDAFIPRKEVDVATLYNGITIKSNLLMEQGTYASLERLDPEAYKAEFQLTVRVPKANQSLQELSRINPALPSLLPGLDAMIPASRVSGFYHKLYENKTRGIQRDITRLNRVLDRHNFFDCETILELTHPVSNRKALLIQSEMDVVADGSDGDRMPTLDEYIYMSDYYQPFTSYAWGKRTKTPNPLLSRWEARLKKAREEYAVKGLSAERNAYLRAQISQLDLEIKDMKARSSLIAEKDPFIVISLLFRPYADSNPHTPKIGDYAVVVHGGKIYPAICGDYGPTQKMGEASLLMAKTINDKATPYRRPESELKVTYVIFPGTAEKPFGPPDLDRWHERCAEYLEEIGTSNAAAVMHRWEDLFKKPDPPVADPIATTTPETPAAAPAAAPASADVPATPGAAVPATSPSANPAPAAAPPGALPVSPPPPAASQP
;
A
#
# COMPACT_ATOMS: atom_id res chain seq x y z
N MET A 1 18.11 6.92 -95.77
CA MET A 1 18.24 8.36 -95.43
C MET A 1 18.83 8.41 -94.03
N ARG A 2 19.97 9.07 -93.78
CA ARG A 2 20.20 10.53 -93.85
C ARG A 2 19.26 11.31 -92.93
N ASP A 3 19.68 12.02 -91.88
CA ASP A 3 20.96 12.13 -91.12
C ASP A 3 20.56 12.38 -89.62
N SER A 4 21.36 12.52 -88.56
CA SER A 4 22.79 12.89 -88.35
C SER A 4 23.34 12.31 -87.01
N THR A 5 24.62 12.57 -86.71
CA THR A 5 25.31 12.46 -85.39
C THR A 5 25.41 13.86 -84.70
N PRO A 6 26.03 14.08 -83.51
CA PRO A 6 26.70 13.20 -82.51
C PRO A 6 26.01 13.21 -81.10
N THR A 7 26.26 12.34 -80.10
CA THR A 7 27.47 12.08 -79.25
C THR A 7 28.00 13.35 -78.51
N THR A 8 28.41 13.35 -77.22
CA THR A 8 28.85 12.27 -76.28
C THR A 8 28.30 12.51 -74.81
N PRO A 9 28.92 12.26 -73.60
CA PRO A 9 28.14 11.94 -72.37
C PRO A 9 28.53 12.68 -71.04
N LEU A 10 28.02 12.16 -69.89
CA LEU A 10 28.64 12.05 -68.54
C LEU A 10 28.00 12.82 -67.33
N SER A 11 27.95 12.11 -66.19
CA SER A 11 27.88 12.56 -64.77
C SER A 11 26.73 13.45 -64.27
N ASP A 12 25.81 12.86 -63.49
CA ASP A 12 25.06 13.53 -62.44
C ASP A 12 25.80 13.41 -61.08
N ASP A 13 26.00 14.53 -60.37
CA ASP A 13 26.46 14.58 -58.97
C ASP A 13 25.81 15.82 -58.30
N PRO A 14 25.00 15.69 -57.23
CA PRO A 14 24.11 16.76 -56.78
C PRO A 14 24.82 17.83 -55.94
N THR A 15 24.70 19.09 -56.36
CA THR A 15 25.28 20.25 -55.65
C THR A 15 24.55 20.62 -54.35
N PRO A 16 25.25 21.13 -53.32
CA PRO A 16 24.65 21.50 -52.04
C PRO A 16 23.88 22.84 -52.11
N PRO A 17 22.82 23.02 -51.31
CA PRO A 17 22.02 24.25 -51.30
C PRO A 17 22.74 25.43 -50.59
N PRO A 18 22.44 26.68 -50.97
CA PRO A 18 23.10 27.88 -50.42
C PRO A 18 22.71 28.18 -48.96
N PRO A 19 23.57 28.87 -48.19
CA PRO A 19 23.34 29.16 -46.78
C PRO A 19 22.19 30.17 -46.57
N ARG A 20 21.30 29.87 -45.61
CA ARG A 20 20.21 30.77 -45.21
C ARG A 20 20.71 31.83 -44.24
N GLY A 21 20.50 33.10 -44.57
CA GLY A 21 20.82 34.24 -43.69
C GLY A 21 19.96 34.28 -42.42
N PRO A 22 20.42 34.93 -41.34
CA PRO A 22 19.71 34.97 -40.06
C PRO A 22 18.44 35.84 -40.13
N GLY A 23 17.30 35.28 -39.73
CA GLY A 23 16.00 35.98 -39.77
C GLY A 23 15.86 37.10 -38.74
N VAL A 24 15.12 38.16 -39.13
CA VAL A 24 14.95 39.42 -38.39
C VAL A 24 14.44 39.25 -36.94
N ILE A 25 13.66 38.20 -36.66
CA ILE A 25 13.16 37.90 -35.31
C ILE A 25 14.31 37.62 -34.31
N ALA A 26 15.45 37.10 -34.79
CA ALA A 26 16.60 36.77 -33.95
C ALA A 26 17.45 38.00 -33.53
N SER A 27 17.29 39.16 -34.17
CA SER A 27 17.97 40.40 -33.72
C SER A 27 17.19 41.08 -32.60
N LEU A 28 15.85 41.09 -32.67
CA LEU A 28 14.98 41.69 -31.65
C LEU A 28 15.15 41.03 -30.28
N SER A 29 15.22 39.69 -30.24
CA SER A 29 15.44 38.93 -29.00
C SER A 29 16.84 39.16 -28.42
N ARG A 30 17.88 39.32 -29.26
CA ARG A 30 19.23 39.71 -28.81
C ARG A 30 19.28 41.13 -28.25
N LEU A 31 18.54 42.06 -28.86
CA LEU A 31 18.43 43.45 -28.37
C LEU A 31 17.76 43.50 -26.98
N LEU A 32 16.68 42.75 -26.78
CA LEU A 32 15.98 42.68 -25.48
C LEU A 32 16.91 42.14 -24.37
N VAL A 33 17.66 41.07 -24.65
CA VAL A 33 18.62 40.50 -23.69
C VAL A 33 19.75 41.49 -23.35
N LEU A 34 20.25 42.24 -24.33
CA LEU A 34 21.25 43.29 -24.10
C LEU A 34 20.71 44.43 -23.21
N VAL A 35 19.45 44.85 -23.39
CA VAL A 35 18.81 45.87 -22.54
C VAL A 35 18.66 45.38 -21.09
N ILE A 36 18.28 44.11 -20.88
CA ILE A 36 18.17 43.52 -19.53
C ILE A 36 19.54 43.43 -18.86
N ILE A 37 20.59 43.02 -19.58
CA ILE A 37 21.96 42.97 -19.07
C ILE A 37 22.47 44.38 -18.73
N ALA A 38 22.18 45.38 -19.58
CA ALA A 38 22.53 46.77 -19.31
C ALA A 38 21.83 47.32 -18.05
N MET A 39 20.53 47.04 -17.85
CA MET A 39 19.83 47.40 -16.61
C MET A 39 20.47 46.74 -15.39
N LEU A 40 20.79 45.45 -15.44
CA LEU A 40 21.41 44.73 -14.32
C LEU A 40 22.82 45.24 -13.99
N LEU A 41 23.57 45.73 -14.98
CA LEU A 41 24.88 46.38 -14.78
C LEU A 41 24.77 47.80 -14.20
N VAL A 42 23.77 48.58 -14.59
CA VAL A 42 23.62 49.98 -14.16
C VAL A 42 22.93 50.11 -12.79
N LEU A 43 21.90 49.30 -12.52
CA LEU A 43 21.13 49.31 -11.27
C LEU A 43 21.98 49.35 -9.97
N PRO A 44 23.04 48.54 -9.78
CA PRO A 44 23.85 48.58 -8.55
C PRO A 44 24.62 49.88 -8.32
N PHE A 45 24.78 50.74 -9.34
CA PHE A 45 25.41 52.06 -9.24
C PHE A 45 24.40 53.21 -9.11
N THR A 46 23.09 52.91 -9.09
CA THR A 46 22.05 53.93 -8.84
C THR A 46 21.79 54.11 -7.34
N PRO A 47 21.39 55.30 -6.88
CA PRO A 47 21.03 55.53 -5.47
C PRO A 47 19.82 54.69 -4.99
N PHE A 48 19.07 54.06 -5.90
CA PHE A 48 17.96 53.16 -5.59
C PHE A 48 18.44 51.87 -4.90
N ALA A 49 19.63 51.37 -5.27
CA ALA A 49 20.20 50.15 -4.70
C ALA A 49 20.55 50.27 -3.20
N GLY A 50 20.76 51.49 -2.70
CA GLY A 50 20.94 51.76 -1.27
C GLY A 50 19.69 51.47 -0.46
N ARG A 51 18.53 51.99 -0.89
CA ARG A 51 17.24 51.85 -0.18
C ARG A 51 16.80 50.39 -0.03
N ILE A 52 16.99 49.58 -1.08
CA ILE A 52 16.67 48.13 -1.04
C ILE A 52 17.53 47.39 -0.01
N LYS A 53 18.82 47.75 0.12
CA LYS A 53 19.72 47.16 1.13
C LYS A 53 19.38 47.57 2.56
N THR A 54 18.81 48.76 2.78
CA THR A 54 18.32 49.18 4.10
C THR A 54 17.07 48.40 4.49
N ALA A 55 16.05 48.33 3.63
CA ALA A 55 14.82 47.60 3.91
C ALA A 55 15.06 46.10 4.19
N LEU A 56 15.97 45.46 3.45
CA LEU A 56 16.37 44.07 3.70
C LEU A 56 17.13 43.88 5.03
N LYS A 57 17.82 44.92 5.53
CA LYS A 57 18.43 44.88 6.88
C LYS A 57 17.38 45.01 7.97
N GLU A 58 16.42 45.91 7.82
CA GLU A 58 15.36 46.17 8.82
C GLU A 58 14.49 44.91 9.04
N ILE A 59 14.13 44.21 7.97
CA ILE A 59 13.44 42.91 8.03
C ILE A 59 14.31 41.86 8.75
N ALA A 60 15.61 41.82 8.46
CA ALA A 60 16.53 40.87 9.08
C ALA A 60 16.82 41.17 10.57
N THR A 61 16.69 42.42 11.03
CA THR A 61 16.76 42.78 12.46
C THR A 61 15.49 42.40 13.20
N ALA A 62 14.30 42.68 12.63
CA ALA A 62 13.02 42.31 13.25
C ALA A 62 12.92 40.79 13.51
N TRP A 63 13.31 39.97 12.51
CA TRP A 63 13.38 38.51 12.63
C TRP A 63 14.39 37.98 13.67
N LYS A 64 15.29 38.83 14.17
CA LYS A 64 16.28 38.48 15.20
C LYS A 64 15.78 38.81 16.61
N GLU A 65 14.93 39.82 16.75
CA GLU A 65 14.36 40.26 18.03
C GLU A 65 13.22 39.33 18.47
N GLU A 66 12.33 38.89 17.57
CA GLU A 66 11.24 37.93 17.87
C GLU A 66 11.73 36.58 18.44
N ARG A 67 12.99 36.20 18.21
CA ARG A 67 13.53 34.89 18.64
C ARG A 67 14.19 34.88 20.03
N THR A 68 14.19 36.00 20.76
CA THR A 68 15.01 36.14 21.98
C THR A 68 14.21 36.53 23.24
N GLN A 69 13.18 35.77 23.58
CA GLN A 69 12.67 35.69 24.97
C GLN A 69 13.24 34.45 25.67
N VAL A 70 14.32 34.64 26.43
CA VAL A 70 14.90 33.61 27.31
C VAL A 70 14.49 33.93 28.75
N VAL A 71 13.74 33.02 29.38
CA VAL A 71 13.38 33.14 30.80
C VAL A 71 14.56 32.65 31.64
N THR A 72 15.39 33.59 32.11
CA THR A 72 16.50 33.30 33.02
C THR A 72 16.02 33.11 34.45
N LYS A 73 16.28 31.94 35.03
CA LYS A 73 16.25 31.73 36.48
C LYS A 73 17.69 31.78 37.00
N GLU A 74 17.94 32.64 37.97
CA GLU A 74 19.30 32.86 38.51
C GLU A 74 19.73 31.74 39.45
N VAL A 75 20.96 31.26 39.29
CA VAL A 75 21.72 30.49 40.28
C VAL A 75 23.18 30.91 40.18
N GLU A 76 23.71 31.61 41.19
CA GLU A 76 25.10 32.05 41.22
C GLU A 76 26.06 30.94 41.68
N LYS A 77 27.21 30.76 41.00
CA LYS A 77 28.46 30.36 41.68
C LYS A 77 29.77 30.71 40.95
N ILE A 78 30.25 31.93 41.19
CA ILE A 78 31.66 32.29 41.52
C ILE A 78 32.83 31.65 40.71
N VAL A 79 33.35 32.43 39.76
CA VAL A 79 34.77 32.82 39.50
C VAL A 79 35.90 31.77 39.25
N GLN A 80 36.27 31.65 37.96
CA GLN A 80 37.60 31.72 37.30
C GLN A 80 38.89 31.02 37.83
N ALA A 81 39.58 30.30 36.93
CA ALA A 81 40.97 30.59 36.48
C ALA A 81 41.36 29.82 35.18
N PRO A 82 42.02 30.44 34.16
CA PRO A 82 42.50 29.79 32.92
C PRO A 82 44.06 29.88 32.76
N PRO A 83 44.71 29.56 31.61
CA PRO A 83 44.39 28.64 30.49
C PRO A 83 45.50 27.57 30.23
N ARG A 84 45.27 26.63 29.29
CA ARG A 84 46.34 25.93 28.52
C ARG A 84 45.93 25.67 27.06
N GLU A 85 46.88 25.30 26.23
CA GLU A 85 46.87 25.59 24.78
C GLU A 85 46.21 24.54 23.87
N ILE A 86 45.39 25.06 22.95
CA ILE A 86 45.32 24.73 21.52
C ILE A 86 45.78 23.31 21.10
N VAL A 87 44.82 22.42 20.86
CA VAL A 87 44.91 21.42 19.79
C VAL A 87 43.74 21.66 18.84
N LYS A 88 44.02 22.02 17.57
CA LYS A 88 43.00 22.16 16.52
C LYS A 88 42.70 20.80 15.89
N GLU A 89 41.94 19.96 16.57
CA GLU A 89 41.31 18.83 15.92
C GLU A 89 40.11 19.31 15.08
N VAL A 90 40.15 19.09 13.77
CA VAL A 90 39.11 19.56 12.85
C VAL A 90 37.94 18.58 12.88
N VAL A 91 37.12 18.70 13.93
CA VAL A 91 35.82 18.01 14.02
C VAL A 91 34.96 18.48 12.86
N LYS A 92 34.83 17.62 11.85
CA LYS A 92 34.01 17.87 10.67
C LYS A 92 32.54 17.67 11.04
N GLU A 93 31.91 18.71 11.58
CA GLU A 93 30.48 18.72 11.89
C GLU A 93 29.66 18.42 10.62
N VAL A 94 29.29 17.15 10.46
CA VAL A 94 28.21 16.75 9.58
C VAL A 94 26.93 17.18 10.29
N VAL A 95 26.45 18.38 9.95
CA VAL A 95 25.12 18.86 10.34
C VAL A 95 24.10 17.95 9.65
N LYS A 96 23.83 16.81 10.28
CA LYS A 96 22.73 15.92 9.95
C LYS A 96 21.47 16.64 10.39
N GLU A 97 20.75 17.21 9.42
CA GLU A 97 19.40 17.72 9.68
C GLU A 97 18.57 16.59 10.29
N VAL A 98 18.33 16.68 11.59
CA VAL A 98 17.38 15.80 12.27
C VAL A 98 16.01 16.27 11.80
N PRO A 99 15.24 15.45 11.06
CA PRO A 99 13.90 15.84 10.66
C PRO A 99 13.10 16.15 11.93
N ALA A 100 12.35 17.26 11.92
CA ALA A 100 11.59 17.69 13.08
C ALA A 100 10.74 16.52 13.62
N PRO A 101 10.72 16.30 14.95
CA PRO A 101 10.03 15.15 15.52
C PRO A 101 8.55 15.18 15.09
N PRO A 102 7.93 13.99 14.86
CA PRO A 102 6.55 13.93 14.44
C PRO A 102 5.65 14.65 15.46
N PRO A 103 4.59 15.35 15.02
CA PRO A 103 3.65 15.96 15.96
C PRO A 103 3.07 14.87 16.87
N PRO A 104 2.85 15.16 18.16
CA PRO A 104 2.37 14.17 19.11
C PRO A 104 1.09 13.49 18.62
N LEU A 105 0.90 12.23 19.01
CA LEU A 105 -0.34 11.53 18.71
C LEU A 105 -1.50 12.22 19.45
N PRO A 106 -2.69 12.35 18.83
CA PRO A 106 -3.83 12.98 19.45
C PRO A 106 -4.45 12.06 20.53
N ASP A 107 -4.63 12.58 21.73
CA ASP A 107 -5.25 11.86 22.86
C ASP A 107 -6.80 11.80 22.79
N ALA A 108 -7.41 12.53 21.84
CA ALA A 108 -8.85 12.61 21.67
C ALA A 108 -9.27 12.97 20.22
N PHE A 109 -10.55 12.81 19.90
CA PHE A 109 -11.14 13.27 18.64
C PHE A 109 -11.29 14.81 18.62
N ILE A 110 -10.96 15.44 17.48
CA ILE A 110 -11.06 16.88 17.27
C ILE A 110 -12.10 17.16 16.16
N PRO A 111 -13.26 17.78 16.49
CA PRO A 111 -14.26 18.14 15.48
C PRO A 111 -13.76 19.28 14.57
N ARG A 112 -14.14 19.23 13.29
CA ARG A 112 -13.89 20.27 12.27
C ARG A 112 -15.13 20.41 11.39
N LYS A 113 -15.31 21.55 10.72
CA LYS A 113 -16.51 21.91 9.93
C LYS A 113 -16.14 22.39 8.52
N GLU A 114 -17.13 22.34 7.62
CA GLU A 114 -17.24 22.99 6.30
C GLU A 114 -16.28 22.57 5.18
N VAL A 115 -16.90 22.05 4.09
CA VAL A 115 -16.53 22.17 2.65
C VAL A 115 -17.83 21.95 1.83
N ASP A 116 -17.93 22.55 0.64
CA ASP A 116 -19.04 22.48 -0.34
C ASP A 116 -19.01 21.22 -1.25
N VAL A 117 -20.05 20.95 -2.05
CA VAL A 117 -20.48 19.57 -2.41
C VAL A 117 -21.19 19.38 -3.77
N ALA A 118 -20.92 18.25 -4.45
CA ALA A 118 -21.54 17.86 -5.75
C ALA A 118 -21.66 16.32 -5.94
N THR A 119 -22.64 15.87 -6.73
CA THR A 119 -23.40 14.59 -6.65
C THR A 119 -22.65 13.23 -6.81
N LEU A 120 -23.35 12.10 -6.61
CA LEU A 120 -22.83 10.86 -6.02
C LEU A 120 -22.81 9.58 -6.88
N TYR A 121 -21.83 8.72 -6.55
CA TYR A 121 -22.03 7.27 -6.32
C TYR A 121 -20.90 6.75 -5.42
N ASN A 122 -21.14 6.44 -4.13
CA ASN A 122 -20.07 5.92 -3.23
C ASN A 122 -20.53 5.29 -1.88
N GLY A 123 -21.68 4.61 -1.83
CA GLY A 123 -22.14 3.91 -0.61
C GLY A 123 -22.57 4.81 0.57
N ILE A 124 -22.63 6.12 0.36
CA ILE A 124 -23.18 7.11 1.30
C ILE A 124 -24.72 7.05 1.22
N THR A 125 -25.40 6.96 2.37
CA THR A 125 -26.86 7.06 2.42
C THR A 125 -27.30 8.51 2.22
N ILE A 126 -27.95 8.79 1.09
CA ILE A 126 -28.48 10.11 0.73
C ILE A 126 -29.93 10.20 1.20
N LYS A 127 -30.31 11.27 1.92
CA LYS A 127 -31.72 11.61 2.18
C LYS A 127 -32.08 12.88 1.40
N SER A 128 -32.60 12.73 0.20
CA SER A 128 -33.10 13.84 -0.60
C SER A 128 -34.51 14.22 -0.15
N ASN A 129 -34.67 15.41 0.44
CA ASN A 129 -35.98 16.03 0.63
C ASN A 129 -36.16 17.08 -0.48
N LEU A 130 -37.25 17.00 -1.25
CA LEU A 130 -37.67 18.10 -2.12
C LEU A 130 -38.65 18.98 -1.35
N LEU A 131 -38.21 20.17 -0.94
CA LEU A 131 -39.07 21.20 -0.38
C LEU A 131 -39.56 22.09 -1.54
N MET A 132 -40.85 22.40 -1.57
CA MET A 132 -41.47 23.26 -2.58
C MET A 132 -42.33 24.28 -1.87
N GLU A 133 -42.02 25.56 -2.05
CA GLU A 133 -42.72 26.69 -1.45
C GLU A 133 -43.24 27.61 -2.56
N GLN A 134 -44.32 28.36 -2.27
CA GLN A 134 -44.94 29.24 -3.26
C GLN A 134 -44.16 30.56 -3.35
N GLY A 135 -43.18 30.59 -4.26
CA GLY A 135 -42.46 31.80 -4.63
C GLY A 135 -43.36 32.86 -5.28
N THR A 136 -42.79 34.06 -5.50
CA THR A 136 -43.50 35.25 -5.99
C THR A 136 -43.47 35.37 -7.52
N TYR A 137 -43.03 36.49 -8.08
CA TYR A 137 -42.89 36.69 -9.51
C TYR A 137 -41.59 36.06 -10.00
N ALA A 138 -41.65 35.21 -11.02
CA ALA A 138 -40.47 34.56 -11.62
C ALA A 138 -39.42 35.54 -12.22
N SER A 139 -39.68 36.86 -12.25
CA SER A 139 -38.71 37.92 -12.53
C SER A 139 -37.84 38.31 -11.33
N LEU A 140 -38.33 38.08 -10.10
CA LEU A 140 -37.62 38.27 -8.83
C LEU A 140 -36.95 36.96 -8.40
N GLU A 141 -37.67 35.84 -8.41
CA GLU A 141 -37.13 34.53 -7.98
C GLU A 141 -35.85 34.13 -8.74
N ARG A 142 -35.73 34.50 -10.03
CA ARG A 142 -34.51 34.22 -10.83
C ARG A 142 -33.27 35.00 -10.40
N LEU A 143 -33.42 35.99 -9.52
CA LEU A 143 -32.36 36.85 -8.99
C LEU A 143 -32.01 36.45 -7.55
N ASP A 144 -32.83 35.62 -6.91
CA ASP A 144 -32.58 35.05 -5.59
C ASP A 144 -31.84 33.71 -5.73
N PRO A 145 -30.59 33.58 -5.22
CA PRO A 145 -29.86 32.32 -5.29
C PRO A 145 -30.48 31.21 -4.43
N GLU A 146 -31.30 31.53 -3.44
CA GLU A 146 -31.94 30.55 -2.55
C GLU A 146 -33.17 29.90 -3.20
N ALA A 147 -33.86 30.62 -4.11
CA ALA A 147 -35.08 30.17 -4.80
C ALA A 147 -34.88 28.95 -5.72
N TYR A 148 -33.63 28.56 -6.00
CA TYR A 148 -33.29 27.30 -6.68
C TYR A 148 -32.04 26.63 -6.06
N LYS A 149 -31.99 26.56 -4.73
CA LYS A 149 -30.89 25.91 -4.00
C LYS A 149 -31.08 24.40 -3.84
N ALA A 150 -29.96 23.66 -3.84
CA ALA A 150 -29.87 22.29 -3.37
C ALA A 150 -28.86 22.20 -2.21
N GLU A 151 -29.29 21.71 -1.05
CA GLU A 151 -28.41 21.50 0.10
C GLU A 151 -27.98 20.02 0.21
N PHE A 152 -26.73 19.79 0.59
CA PHE A 152 -26.23 18.45 0.93
C PHE A 152 -25.46 18.51 2.26
N GLN A 153 -25.81 17.61 3.18
CA GLN A 153 -25.18 17.49 4.50
C GLN A 153 -24.66 16.08 4.72
N LEU A 154 -23.33 15.89 4.71
CA LEU A 154 -22.70 14.63 5.09
C LEU A 154 -22.43 14.60 6.59
N THR A 155 -23.24 13.85 7.33
CA THR A 155 -23.03 13.60 8.76
C THR A 155 -22.25 12.31 8.97
N VAL A 156 -21.01 12.42 9.45
CA VAL A 156 -20.14 11.28 9.78
C VAL A 156 -20.02 11.16 11.30
N ARG A 157 -20.16 9.95 11.85
CA ARG A 157 -19.88 9.65 13.26
C ARG A 157 -18.54 8.93 13.34
N VAL A 158 -17.60 9.45 14.11
CA VAL A 158 -16.36 8.75 14.48
C VAL A 158 -16.70 7.75 15.60
N PRO A 159 -16.27 6.48 15.52
CA PRO A 159 -16.57 5.48 16.53
C PRO A 159 -15.77 5.69 17.83
N LYS A 160 -16.23 5.04 18.91
CA LYS A 160 -15.53 4.94 20.18
C LYS A 160 -14.73 3.64 20.20
N ALA A 161 -13.43 3.72 20.51
CA ALA A 161 -12.60 2.55 20.74
C ALA A 161 -13.10 1.68 21.91
N ASN A 162 -13.19 0.38 21.67
CA ASN A 162 -13.38 -0.64 22.72
C ASN A 162 -12.19 -0.64 23.69
N GLN A 163 -12.47 -0.71 24.98
CA GLN A 163 -11.49 -0.56 26.08
C GLN A 163 -11.62 -1.63 27.18
N SER A 164 -12.69 -2.44 27.15
CA SER A 164 -12.94 -3.52 28.11
C SER A 164 -12.96 -4.89 27.44
N LEU A 165 -12.64 -5.95 28.19
CA LEU A 165 -12.68 -7.32 27.68
C LEU A 165 -14.07 -7.70 27.15
N GLN A 166 -15.14 -7.19 27.74
CA GLN A 166 -16.51 -7.40 27.26
C GLN A 166 -16.76 -6.75 25.88
N GLU A 167 -16.30 -5.51 25.67
CA GLU A 167 -16.41 -4.84 24.38
C GLU A 167 -15.58 -5.56 23.30
N LEU A 168 -14.36 -6.00 23.60
CA LEU A 168 -13.53 -6.78 22.67
C LEU A 168 -14.19 -8.13 22.32
N SER A 169 -14.73 -8.82 23.32
CA SER A 169 -15.35 -10.16 23.17
C SER A 169 -16.70 -10.12 22.45
N ARG A 170 -17.37 -8.95 22.39
CA ARG A 170 -18.57 -8.75 21.56
C ARG A 170 -18.33 -9.08 20.09
N ILE A 171 -17.12 -8.82 19.60
CA ILE A 171 -16.72 -8.99 18.20
C ILE A 171 -16.05 -10.35 17.96
N ASN A 172 -15.18 -10.77 18.88
CA ASN A 172 -14.53 -12.09 18.83
C ASN A 172 -14.69 -12.79 20.20
N PRO A 173 -15.77 -13.57 20.40
CA PRO A 173 -16.08 -14.21 21.68
C PRO A 173 -15.04 -15.22 22.18
N ALA A 174 -14.10 -15.65 21.33
CA ALA A 174 -13.02 -16.55 21.70
C ALA A 174 -11.80 -15.84 22.32
N LEU A 175 -11.75 -14.50 22.32
CA LEU A 175 -10.58 -13.77 22.86
C LEU A 175 -10.23 -14.12 24.31
N PRO A 176 -11.18 -14.24 25.27
CA PRO A 176 -10.84 -14.57 26.66
C PRO A 176 -10.23 -15.97 26.83
N SER A 177 -10.54 -16.92 25.96
CA SER A 177 -9.97 -18.28 26.01
C SER A 177 -8.69 -18.43 25.20
N LEU A 178 -8.51 -17.64 24.14
CA LEU A 178 -7.31 -17.66 23.29
C LEU A 178 -6.18 -16.74 23.81
N LEU A 179 -6.51 -15.69 24.55
CA LEU A 179 -5.57 -14.73 25.13
C LEU A 179 -5.91 -14.48 26.62
N PRO A 180 -5.83 -15.49 27.51
CA PRO A 180 -6.34 -15.38 28.88
C PRO A 180 -5.65 -14.30 29.72
N GLY A 181 -4.37 -13.97 29.46
CA GLY A 181 -3.67 -12.85 30.11
C GLY A 181 -4.14 -11.45 29.68
N LEU A 182 -5.04 -11.34 28.70
CA LEU A 182 -5.62 -10.06 28.26
C LEU A 182 -6.38 -9.35 29.38
N ASP A 183 -7.11 -10.09 30.22
CA ASP A 183 -7.86 -9.51 31.35
C ASP A 183 -6.95 -8.76 32.33
N ALA A 184 -5.75 -9.30 32.60
CA ALA A 184 -4.74 -8.66 33.44
C ALA A 184 -4.06 -7.43 32.78
N MET A 185 -4.13 -7.29 31.46
CA MET A 185 -3.57 -6.15 30.72
C MET A 185 -4.56 -5.00 30.56
N ILE A 186 -5.86 -5.29 30.44
CA ILE A 186 -6.90 -4.29 30.14
C ILE A 186 -6.96 -3.13 31.17
N PRO A 187 -6.90 -3.35 32.50
CA PRO A 187 -6.94 -2.27 33.49
C PRO A 187 -5.80 -1.25 33.41
N ALA A 188 -4.64 -1.65 32.84
CA ALA A 188 -3.48 -0.78 32.62
C ALA A 188 -3.32 -0.38 31.14
N SER A 189 -4.24 -0.79 30.27
CA SER A 189 -4.22 -0.44 28.85
C SER A 189 -4.71 0.98 28.59
N ARG A 190 -4.42 1.49 27.40
CA ARG A 190 -5.01 2.73 26.88
C ARG A 190 -5.39 2.59 25.42
N VAL A 191 -6.39 3.36 24.99
CA VAL A 191 -6.60 3.63 23.56
C VAL A 191 -5.34 4.27 23.02
N SER A 192 -4.78 3.71 21.95
CA SER A 192 -3.63 4.30 21.30
C SER A 192 -4.02 5.61 20.63
N GLY A 193 -3.18 6.64 20.75
CA GLY A 193 -3.30 7.84 19.92
C GLY A 193 -3.20 7.54 18.42
N PHE A 194 -2.73 6.36 18.01
CA PHE A 194 -2.85 5.87 16.63
C PHE A 194 -4.31 5.69 16.16
N TYR A 195 -5.24 5.32 17.04
CA TYR A 195 -6.68 5.22 16.72
C TYR A 195 -7.27 6.59 16.38
N HIS A 196 -7.03 7.57 17.26
CA HIS A 196 -7.45 8.94 17.04
C HIS A 196 -6.74 9.54 15.81
N LYS A 197 -5.48 9.16 15.53
CA LYS A 197 -4.76 9.59 14.33
C LYS A 197 -5.31 8.98 13.04
N LEU A 198 -5.70 7.71 13.07
CA LEU A 198 -6.38 7.03 11.95
C LEU A 198 -7.67 7.77 11.61
N TYR A 199 -8.53 8.06 12.60
CA TYR A 199 -9.77 8.78 12.36
C TYR A 199 -9.58 10.28 12.04
N GLU A 200 -8.52 10.94 12.53
CA GLU A 200 -8.12 12.28 12.05
C GLU A 200 -7.73 12.23 10.55
N ASN A 201 -6.95 11.23 10.14
CA ASN A 201 -6.57 11.04 8.74
C ASN A 201 -7.79 10.72 7.86
N LYS A 202 -8.69 9.82 8.28
CA LYS A 202 -9.91 9.46 7.55
C LYS A 202 -10.84 10.67 7.38
N THR A 203 -11.14 11.40 8.47
CA THR A 203 -12.01 12.60 8.43
C THR A 203 -11.40 13.75 7.61
N ARG A 204 -10.09 13.96 7.68
CA ARG A 204 -9.39 14.91 6.77
C ARG A 204 -9.44 14.46 5.31
N GLY A 205 -9.44 13.15 5.06
CA GLY A 205 -9.68 12.57 3.73
C GLY A 205 -11.06 12.93 3.19
N ILE A 206 -12.11 12.68 3.99
CA ILE A 206 -13.47 13.10 3.65
C ILE A 206 -13.50 14.62 3.40
N GLN A 207 -12.97 15.46 4.30
CA GLN A 207 -12.99 16.92 4.12
C GLN A 207 -12.30 17.37 2.82
N ARG A 208 -11.17 16.76 2.44
CA ARG A 208 -10.47 17.06 1.18
C ARG A 208 -11.29 16.66 -0.05
N ASP A 209 -11.92 15.50 -0.01
CA ASP A 209 -12.53 14.86 -1.19
C ASP A 209 -14.06 15.01 -1.25
N ILE A 210 -14.71 15.71 -0.32
CA ILE A 210 -16.18 15.90 -0.30
C ILE A 210 -16.72 16.74 -1.48
N THR A 211 -15.91 17.62 -2.07
CA THR A 211 -16.20 18.27 -3.37
C THR A 211 -16.15 17.29 -4.55
N ARG A 212 -15.62 16.09 -4.34
CA ARG A 212 -15.26 15.07 -5.35
C ARG A 212 -15.83 13.73 -4.88
N LEU A 213 -17.15 13.62 -4.72
CA LEU A 213 -17.78 12.53 -3.95
C LEU A 213 -17.40 11.10 -4.40
N ASN A 214 -16.92 10.91 -5.64
CA ASN A 214 -16.32 9.66 -6.11
C ASN A 214 -14.96 9.28 -5.49
N ARG A 215 -14.38 10.14 -4.64
CA ARG A 215 -13.12 9.95 -3.89
C ARG A 215 -13.28 10.02 -2.37
N VAL A 216 -14.49 10.33 -1.87
CA VAL A 216 -14.80 10.19 -0.44
C VAL A 216 -14.67 8.73 -0.05
N LEU A 217 -14.06 8.47 1.11
CA LEU A 217 -14.03 7.13 1.71
C LEU A 217 -15.46 6.61 1.87
N ASP A 218 -15.76 5.46 1.25
CA ASP A 218 -17.02 4.79 1.46
C ASP A 218 -17.19 4.35 2.93
N ARG A 219 -18.43 3.99 3.30
CA ARG A 219 -18.78 3.61 4.67
C ARG A 219 -17.87 2.51 5.22
N HIS A 220 -17.49 1.53 4.41
CA HIS A 220 -16.74 0.37 4.87
C HIS A 220 -15.26 0.75 5.08
N ASN A 221 -14.60 1.35 4.09
CA ASN A 221 -13.24 1.88 4.25
C ASN A 221 -13.14 3.03 5.29
N PHE A 222 -14.25 3.62 5.76
CA PHE A 222 -14.25 4.53 6.91
C PHE A 222 -14.30 3.80 8.27
N PHE A 223 -15.02 2.69 8.39
CA PHE A 223 -15.26 1.97 9.65
C PHE A 223 -14.42 0.68 9.84
N ASP A 224 -13.38 0.47 9.02
CA ASP A 224 -12.45 -0.67 9.03
C ASP A 224 -11.79 -1.02 10.37
N CYS A 225 -11.83 -0.13 11.37
CA CYS A 225 -11.10 -0.25 12.63
C CYS A 225 -12.00 0.04 13.85
N GLU A 226 -12.22 -0.97 14.67
CA GLU A 226 -13.00 -0.88 15.91
C GLU A 226 -12.17 -0.28 17.06
N THR A 227 -10.95 -0.79 17.29
CA THR A 227 -10.06 -0.28 18.36
C THR A 227 -8.57 -0.52 18.06
N ILE A 228 -7.71 0.29 18.69
CA ILE A 228 -6.27 0.06 18.84
C ILE A 228 -5.93 0.30 20.31
N LEU A 229 -5.44 -0.73 21.01
CA LEU A 229 -5.06 -0.68 22.42
C LEU A 229 -3.56 -0.90 22.60
N GLU A 230 -2.93 -0.05 23.40
CA GLU A 230 -1.56 -0.22 23.88
C GLU A 230 -1.61 -1.05 25.17
N LEU A 231 -1.10 -2.27 25.12
CA LEU A 231 -1.09 -3.23 26.22
C LEU A 231 0.32 -3.36 26.81
N THR A 232 0.41 -3.58 28.11
CA THR A 232 1.65 -4.00 28.78
C THR A 232 1.31 -5.06 29.81
N HIS A 233 1.91 -6.24 29.72
CA HIS A 233 1.66 -7.33 30.67
C HIS A 233 2.32 -7.01 32.03
N PRO A 234 1.57 -7.00 33.15
CA PRO A 234 2.02 -6.41 34.41
C PRO A 234 3.21 -7.13 35.07
N VAL A 235 3.48 -8.39 34.71
CA VAL A 235 4.60 -9.17 35.27
C VAL A 235 5.81 -9.16 34.36
N SER A 236 5.66 -9.61 33.11
CA SER A 236 6.77 -9.71 32.13
C SER A 236 7.18 -8.37 31.54
N ASN A 237 6.35 -7.32 31.68
CA ASN A 237 6.52 -6.02 31.02
C ASN A 237 6.54 -6.09 29.48
N ARG A 238 6.13 -7.22 28.88
CA ARG A 238 5.94 -7.34 27.42
C ARG A 238 4.87 -6.36 26.97
N LYS A 239 5.25 -5.52 26.01
CA LYS A 239 4.34 -4.62 25.29
C LYS A 239 3.71 -5.36 24.13
N ALA A 240 2.43 -5.12 23.92
CA ALA A 240 1.72 -5.55 22.72
C ALA A 240 0.84 -4.41 22.20
N LEU A 241 0.65 -4.35 20.88
CA LEU A 241 -0.37 -3.50 20.27
C LEU A 241 -1.50 -4.40 19.78
N LEU A 242 -2.67 -4.28 20.40
CA LEU A 242 -3.88 -5.01 20.00
C LEU A 242 -4.71 -4.13 19.07
N ILE A 243 -5.13 -4.68 17.93
CA ILE A 243 -5.96 -4.00 16.92
C ILE A 243 -7.17 -4.90 16.63
N GLN A 244 -8.39 -4.35 16.67
CA GLN A 244 -9.58 -5.00 16.10
C GLN A 244 -10.00 -4.27 14.83
N SER A 245 -10.07 -5.00 13.72
CA SER A 245 -10.33 -4.46 12.38
C SER A 245 -10.87 -5.53 11.43
N GLU A 246 -11.19 -5.13 10.20
CA GLU A 246 -11.39 -6.07 9.09
C GLU A 246 -10.05 -6.71 8.63
N MET A 247 -10.10 -7.42 7.50
CA MET A 247 -8.91 -7.83 6.77
C MET A 247 -9.09 -7.55 5.27
N ASP A 248 -8.42 -6.52 4.80
CA ASP A 248 -8.03 -6.33 3.40
C ASP A 248 -6.94 -7.33 2.98
N VAL A 249 -6.71 -7.43 1.67
CA VAL A 249 -5.83 -8.44 1.07
C VAL A 249 -4.72 -7.78 0.25
N VAL A 250 -3.47 -7.95 0.69
CA VAL A 250 -2.31 -7.64 -0.15
C VAL A 250 -1.99 -8.86 -1.03
N ALA A 251 -1.65 -8.60 -2.29
CA ALA A 251 -1.24 -9.62 -3.27
C ALA A 251 0.23 -9.47 -3.70
N ASP A 252 0.85 -8.37 -3.28
CA ASP A 252 2.16 -7.89 -3.72
C ASP A 252 3.34 -8.71 -3.17
N GLY A 253 4.53 -8.36 -3.66
CA GLY A 253 5.80 -8.91 -3.19
C GLY A 253 6.31 -10.10 -4.02
N SER A 254 7.61 -10.10 -4.28
CA SER A 254 8.25 -11.09 -5.14
C SER A 254 9.67 -11.47 -4.69
N ASP A 255 10.09 -12.68 -5.04
CA ASP A 255 11.42 -13.22 -4.73
C ASP A 255 11.89 -14.18 -5.83
N GLY A 256 12.85 -13.74 -6.65
CA GLY A 256 13.46 -14.59 -7.68
C GLY A 256 14.38 -15.71 -7.17
N ASP A 257 14.73 -15.74 -5.88
CA ASP A 257 15.48 -16.85 -5.26
C ASP A 257 14.58 -18.05 -4.93
N ARG A 258 13.33 -17.79 -4.51
CA ARG A 258 12.33 -18.83 -4.16
C ARG A 258 11.29 -19.08 -5.25
N MET A 259 10.93 -18.06 -6.03
CA MET A 259 9.87 -18.09 -7.05
C MET A 259 10.36 -17.42 -8.36
N PRO A 260 11.14 -18.13 -9.20
CA PRO A 260 11.71 -17.59 -10.43
C PRO A 260 10.67 -17.33 -11.55
N THR A 261 9.46 -17.83 -11.38
CA THR A 261 8.33 -17.74 -12.31
C THR A 261 7.06 -17.44 -11.52
N LEU A 262 6.26 -16.49 -12.00
CA LEU A 262 4.97 -16.11 -11.41
C LEU A 262 3.86 -16.29 -12.47
N ASP A 263 2.63 -16.60 -12.03
CA ASP A 263 1.48 -16.78 -12.93
C ASP A 263 1.05 -15.42 -13.52
N GLU A 264 0.81 -15.39 -14.84
CA GLU A 264 0.38 -14.17 -15.54
C GLU A 264 -0.87 -13.53 -14.92
N TYR A 265 -1.83 -14.34 -14.46
CA TYR A 265 -3.09 -13.84 -13.90
C TYR A 265 -2.89 -12.91 -12.69
N ILE A 266 -1.86 -13.16 -11.88
CA ILE A 266 -1.63 -12.44 -10.62
C ILE A 266 -0.92 -11.11 -10.87
N TYR A 267 0.15 -11.10 -11.67
CA TYR A 267 0.95 -9.88 -11.86
C TYR A 267 0.48 -8.98 -13.01
N MET A 268 -0.41 -9.44 -13.91
CA MET A 268 -0.88 -8.62 -15.03
C MET A 268 -1.65 -7.36 -14.59
N SER A 269 -2.15 -7.30 -13.34
CA SER A 269 -2.63 -6.07 -12.71
C SER A 269 -1.61 -4.93 -12.84
N ASP A 270 -2.09 -3.72 -13.14
CA ASP A 270 -1.22 -2.53 -13.18
C ASP A 270 -0.87 -2.01 -11.77
N TYR A 271 -1.63 -2.41 -10.74
CA TYR A 271 -1.41 -2.04 -9.35
C TYR A 271 -0.42 -2.95 -8.62
N TYR A 272 -0.07 -4.11 -9.18
CA TYR A 272 0.81 -5.10 -8.55
C TYR A 272 2.22 -4.53 -8.32
N GLN A 273 2.69 -4.58 -7.07
CA GLN A 273 4.02 -4.16 -6.65
C GLN A 273 4.92 -5.38 -6.40
N PRO A 274 6.15 -5.42 -6.94
CA PRO A 274 7.04 -6.56 -6.77
C PRO A 274 7.80 -6.56 -5.43
N PHE A 275 7.46 -5.68 -4.49
CA PHE A 275 8.15 -5.50 -3.21
C PHE A 275 7.18 -5.50 -2.04
N THR A 276 7.58 -6.13 -0.94
CA THR A 276 7.13 -5.76 0.41
C THR A 276 8.21 -4.98 1.15
N SER A 277 7.84 -4.18 2.15
CA SER A 277 8.78 -3.44 3.00
C SER A 277 9.74 -4.36 3.77
N TYR A 278 9.29 -5.56 4.18
CA TYR A 278 10.17 -6.62 4.67
C TYR A 278 10.87 -7.29 3.49
N ALA A 279 12.20 -7.15 3.43
CA ALA A 279 13.00 -7.58 2.29
C ALA A 279 14.48 -7.71 2.65
N TRP A 280 15.18 -8.64 2.01
CA TRP A 280 16.57 -9.02 2.28
C TRP A 280 17.42 -8.97 1.00
N GLY A 281 18.75 -9.07 1.13
CA GLY A 281 19.65 -9.15 -0.02
C GLY A 281 19.55 -10.51 -0.72
N LYS A 282 19.58 -10.53 -2.06
CA LYS A 282 19.48 -11.77 -2.84
C LYS A 282 20.58 -12.77 -2.49
N ARG A 283 20.18 -14.04 -2.38
CA ARG A 283 21.04 -15.21 -2.15
C ARG A 283 21.47 -15.88 -3.46
N THR A 284 20.75 -15.67 -4.56
CA THR A 284 21.05 -16.28 -5.86
C THR A 284 21.24 -15.24 -6.97
N LYS A 285 21.78 -15.69 -8.12
CA LYS A 285 21.85 -14.90 -9.37
C LYS A 285 20.56 -14.94 -10.20
N THR A 286 19.55 -15.69 -9.77
CA THR A 286 18.29 -15.87 -10.50
C THR A 286 17.53 -14.54 -10.55
N PRO A 287 17.12 -14.06 -11.74
CA PRO A 287 16.43 -12.79 -11.86
C PRO A 287 15.08 -12.82 -11.14
N ASN A 288 14.61 -11.64 -10.71
CA ASN A 288 13.23 -11.50 -10.27
C ASN A 288 12.27 -11.74 -11.46
N PRO A 289 11.17 -12.53 -11.30
CA PRO A 289 10.24 -12.85 -12.39
C PRO A 289 9.67 -11.62 -13.10
N LEU A 290 9.57 -10.48 -12.41
CA LEU A 290 8.94 -9.27 -12.92
C LEU A 290 9.93 -8.26 -13.52
N LEU A 291 11.23 -8.55 -13.44
CA LEU A 291 12.31 -7.65 -13.86
C LEU A 291 12.18 -7.23 -15.34
N SER A 292 11.89 -8.18 -16.22
CA SER A 292 11.75 -7.95 -17.67
C SER A 292 10.57 -7.04 -18.01
N ARG A 293 9.42 -7.22 -17.33
CA ARG A 293 8.22 -6.37 -17.47
C ARG A 293 8.52 -4.94 -17.03
N TRP A 294 9.30 -4.76 -15.97
CA TRP A 294 9.72 -3.44 -15.49
C TRP A 294 10.75 -2.78 -16.41
N GLU A 295 11.72 -3.52 -16.93
CA GLU A 295 12.68 -3.01 -17.93
C GLU A 295 11.96 -2.59 -19.22
N ALA A 296 10.91 -3.31 -19.64
CA ALA A 296 10.04 -2.92 -20.74
C ALA A 296 9.21 -1.65 -20.42
N ARG A 297 8.64 -1.53 -19.21
CA ARG A 297 7.97 -0.31 -18.72
C ARG A 297 8.93 0.90 -18.73
N LEU A 298 10.16 0.73 -18.26
CA LEU A 298 11.20 1.77 -18.25
C LEU A 298 11.60 2.18 -19.67
N LYS A 299 11.80 1.22 -20.57
CA LYS A 299 12.08 1.47 -21.99
C LYS A 299 10.98 2.33 -22.61
N LYS A 300 9.71 1.92 -22.47
CA LYS A 300 8.56 2.66 -23.00
C LYS A 300 8.47 4.10 -22.43
N ALA A 301 8.69 4.27 -21.13
CA ALA A 301 8.67 5.60 -20.51
C ALA A 301 9.80 6.51 -21.02
N ARG A 302 11.00 5.95 -21.27
CA ARG A 302 12.13 6.68 -21.88
C ARG A 302 11.90 7.02 -23.35
N GLU A 303 11.30 6.11 -24.12
CA GLU A 303 10.91 6.33 -25.51
C GLU A 303 9.85 7.44 -25.62
N GLU A 304 8.84 7.45 -24.74
CA GLU A 304 7.85 8.52 -24.70
C GLU A 304 8.48 9.85 -24.26
N TYR A 305 9.36 9.86 -23.26
CA TYR A 305 10.06 11.06 -22.79
C TYR A 305 11.00 11.68 -23.85
N ALA A 306 11.41 10.92 -24.87
CA ALA A 306 12.17 11.44 -26.01
C ALA A 306 11.30 12.20 -27.05
N VAL A 307 9.96 12.11 -26.95
CA VAL A 307 9.04 12.78 -27.89
C VAL A 307 9.03 14.29 -27.65
N LYS A 308 9.36 15.06 -28.69
CA LYS A 308 9.36 16.53 -28.66
C LYS A 308 7.92 17.05 -28.69
N GLY A 309 7.65 18.10 -27.91
CA GLY A 309 6.34 18.77 -27.88
C GLY A 309 5.36 18.30 -26.79
N LEU A 310 5.76 17.35 -25.93
CA LEU A 310 4.96 16.98 -24.75
C LEU A 310 4.77 18.16 -23.79
N SER A 311 3.65 18.16 -23.05
CA SER A 311 3.35 19.18 -22.04
C SER A 311 4.36 19.17 -20.88
N ALA A 312 4.49 20.29 -20.15
CA ALA A 312 5.36 20.38 -18.98
C ALA A 312 4.98 19.34 -17.90
N GLU A 313 3.67 19.13 -17.69
CA GLU A 313 3.13 18.12 -16.78
C GLU A 313 3.49 16.70 -17.20
N ARG A 314 3.32 16.34 -18.49
CA ARG A 314 3.66 14.99 -18.97
C ARG A 314 5.16 14.73 -18.88
N ASN A 315 6.00 15.73 -19.17
CA ASN A 315 7.45 15.66 -18.95
C ASN A 315 7.81 15.46 -17.47
N ALA A 316 7.14 16.15 -16.54
CA ALA A 316 7.36 15.97 -15.11
C ALA A 316 6.95 14.57 -14.63
N TYR A 317 5.78 14.09 -15.07
CA TYR A 317 5.30 12.73 -14.81
C TYR A 317 6.28 11.67 -15.31
N LEU A 318 6.72 11.76 -16.57
CA LEU A 318 7.63 10.77 -17.17
C LEU A 318 9.00 10.77 -16.47
N ARG A 319 9.52 11.93 -16.06
CA ARG A 319 10.76 11.99 -15.24
C ARG A 319 10.59 11.27 -13.90
N ALA A 320 9.48 11.50 -13.20
CA ALA A 320 9.20 10.81 -11.94
C ALA A 320 9.06 9.30 -12.14
N GLN A 321 8.32 8.87 -13.17
CA GLN A 321 8.12 7.47 -13.52
C GLN A 321 9.44 6.76 -13.89
N ILE A 322 10.30 7.40 -14.70
CA ILE A 322 11.63 6.86 -15.04
C ILE A 322 12.48 6.72 -13.78
N SER A 323 12.55 7.77 -12.94
CA SER A 323 13.30 7.77 -11.68
C SER A 323 12.84 6.67 -10.71
N GLN A 324 11.52 6.43 -10.63
CA GLN A 324 10.94 5.35 -9.86
C GLN A 324 11.31 3.98 -10.45
N LEU A 325 11.06 3.76 -11.75
CA LEU A 325 11.33 2.48 -12.40
C LEU A 325 12.82 2.09 -12.36
N ASP A 326 13.75 3.05 -12.51
CA ASP A 326 15.20 2.80 -12.35
C ASP A 326 15.56 2.33 -10.93
N LEU A 327 14.91 2.89 -9.89
CA LEU A 327 15.09 2.46 -8.50
C LEU A 327 14.49 1.06 -8.27
N GLU A 328 13.28 0.80 -8.77
CA GLU A 328 12.61 -0.49 -8.65
C GLU A 328 13.37 -1.62 -9.37
N ILE A 329 13.89 -1.37 -10.57
CA ILE A 329 14.74 -2.31 -11.33
C ILE A 329 16.05 -2.58 -10.59
N LYS A 330 16.67 -1.57 -9.97
CA LYS A 330 17.86 -1.74 -9.15
C LYS A 330 17.57 -2.61 -7.92
N ASP A 331 16.44 -2.40 -7.27
CA ASP A 331 16.06 -3.16 -6.09
C ASP A 331 15.69 -4.61 -6.41
N MET A 332 14.94 -4.88 -7.48
CA MET A 332 14.69 -6.27 -7.95
C MET A 332 15.96 -7.02 -8.36
N LYS A 333 17.03 -6.32 -8.74
CA LYS A 333 18.35 -6.90 -9.05
C LYS A 333 19.20 -7.17 -7.80
N ALA A 334 18.88 -6.58 -6.65
CA ALA A 334 19.69 -6.64 -5.43
C ALA A 334 18.98 -7.29 -4.23
N ARG A 335 17.65 -7.25 -4.19
CA ARG A 335 16.81 -7.65 -3.05
C ARG A 335 15.75 -8.68 -3.44
N SER A 336 15.32 -9.43 -2.44
CA SER A 336 14.16 -10.31 -2.43
C SER A 336 13.21 -9.89 -1.31
N SER A 337 11.93 -10.16 -1.47
CA SER A 337 10.88 -9.73 -0.53
C SER A 337 9.90 -10.87 -0.22
N LEU A 338 8.94 -10.63 0.67
CA LEU A 338 7.87 -11.60 0.92
C LEU A 338 7.02 -11.78 -0.35
N ILE A 339 6.29 -12.88 -0.45
CA ILE A 339 5.31 -13.14 -1.50
C ILE A 339 3.96 -13.37 -0.83
N ALA A 340 2.98 -12.48 -1.05
CA ALA A 340 1.70 -12.56 -0.34
C ALA A 340 0.92 -13.86 -0.56
N GLU A 341 1.13 -14.56 -1.66
CA GLU A 341 0.57 -15.90 -1.96
C GLU A 341 1.16 -17.04 -1.11
N LYS A 342 2.32 -16.83 -0.46
CA LYS A 342 3.17 -17.91 0.08
C LYS A 342 3.73 -17.65 1.48
N ASP A 343 3.79 -16.39 1.91
CA ASP A 343 4.39 -15.99 3.18
C ASP A 343 3.33 -15.40 4.12
N PRO A 344 3.22 -15.87 5.37
CA PRO A 344 2.20 -15.41 6.30
C PRO A 344 2.63 -14.11 6.99
N PHE A 345 2.17 -12.98 6.47
CA PHE A 345 2.43 -11.66 7.04
C PHE A 345 1.19 -10.77 7.10
N ILE A 346 1.28 -9.74 7.95
CA ILE A 346 0.31 -8.66 8.09
C ILE A 346 0.88 -7.35 7.56
N VAL A 347 0.00 -6.44 7.15
CA VAL A 347 0.34 -5.11 6.67
C VAL A 347 -0.03 -4.09 7.75
N ILE A 348 0.94 -3.30 8.18
CA ILE A 348 0.75 -2.25 9.19
C ILE A 348 0.61 -0.90 8.52
N SER A 349 -0.27 -0.02 9.01
CA SER A 349 -0.47 1.28 8.35
C SER A 349 0.77 2.19 8.41
N LEU A 350 1.06 2.91 7.33
CA LEU A 350 2.06 3.97 7.26
C LEU A 350 1.90 5.06 8.34
N LEU A 351 0.75 5.15 9.01
CA LEU A 351 0.56 6.06 10.15
C LEU A 351 1.48 5.74 11.33
N PHE A 352 1.91 4.48 11.50
CA PHE A 352 2.83 4.07 12.56
C PHE A 352 4.27 4.55 12.30
N ARG A 353 4.71 4.49 11.03
CA ARG A 353 6.12 4.65 10.61
C ARG A 353 6.86 5.88 11.19
N PRO A 354 6.27 7.08 11.33
CA PRO A 354 6.97 8.24 11.89
C PRO A 354 7.27 8.12 13.40
N TYR A 355 6.52 7.31 14.13
CA TYR A 355 6.52 7.24 15.60
C TYR A 355 7.40 6.11 16.15
N ALA A 356 8.07 5.37 15.26
CA ALA A 356 8.86 4.18 15.58
C ALA A 356 9.83 4.37 16.76
N ASP A 357 10.40 5.57 16.91
CA ASP A 357 11.42 5.85 17.93
C ASP A 357 10.90 6.81 19.03
N SER A 358 9.59 7.09 19.07
CA SER A 358 8.95 7.98 20.05
C SER A 358 7.76 7.38 20.82
N ASN A 359 7.06 6.39 20.29
CA ASN A 359 6.08 5.58 21.04
C ASN A 359 6.58 4.12 21.17
N PRO A 360 6.85 3.60 22.38
CA PRO A 360 7.32 2.22 22.62
C PRO A 360 6.40 1.10 22.12
N HIS A 361 5.12 1.41 21.83
CA HIS A 361 4.15 0.46 21.28
C HIS A 361 4.03 0.53 19.75
N THR A 362 4.88 1.30 19.07
CA THR A 362 4.83 1.43 17.60
C THR A 362 5.35 0.17 16.90
N PRO A 363 4.54 -0.50 16.06
CA PRO A 363 4.98 -1.67 15.32
C PRO A 363 5.97 -1.26 14.21
N LYS A 364 7.02 -2.06 14.02
CA LYS A 364 8.03 -1.89 12.98
C LYS A 364 8.02 -3.09 12.04
N ILE A 365 8.45 -2.89 10.80
CA ILE A 365 8.62 -3.98 9.84
C ILE A 365 9.56 -5.05 10.41
N GLY A 366 9.13 -6.30 10.32
CA GLY A 366 9.78 -7.46 10.91
C GLY A 366 9.39 -7.78 12.36
N ASP A 367 8.65 -6.92 13.07
CA ASP A 367 8.13 -7.26 14.39
C ASP A 367 7.15 -8.44 14.27
N TYR A 368 7.25 -9.38 15.21
CA TYR A 368 6.37 -10.54 15.28
C TYR A 368 4.95 -10.14 15.66
N ALA A 369 3.98 -10.87 15.13
CA ALA A 369 2.56 -10.66 15.37
C ALA A 369 1.79 -11.98 15.32
N VAL A 370 0.59 -11.97 15.90
CA VAL A 370 -0.39 -13.03 15.67
C VAL A 370 -1.73 -12.44 15.23
N VAL A 371 -2.43 -13.18 14.39
CA VAL A 371 -3.79 -12.87 13.93
C VAL A 371 -4.74 -13.85 14.61
N VAL A 372 -5.79 -13.33 15.25
CA VAL A 372 -6.81 -14.14 15.93
C VAL A 372 -8.14 -13.97 15.20
N HIS A 373 -8.66 -15.06 14.65
CA HIS A 373 -9.95 -15.13 13.95
C HIS A 373 -10.52 -16.55 14.01
N GLY A 374 -11.85 -16.69 14.03
CA GLY A 374 -12.52 -17.99 13.87
C GLY A 374 -12.17 -19.04 14.92
N GLY A 375 -11.79 -18.63 16.13
CA GLY A 375 -11.35 -19.54 17.20
C GLY A 375 -9.90 -20.03 17.07
N LYS A 376 -9.10 -19.46 16.17
CA LYS A 376 -7.70 -19.84 15.91
C LYS A 376 -6.76 -18.65 16.07
N ILE A 377 -5.49 -18.95 16.36
CA ILE A 377 -4.37 -18.02 16.40
C ILE A 377 -3.41 -18.38 15.25
N TYR A 378 -3.00 -17.40 14.45
CA TYR A 378 -2.10 -17.58 13.30
C TYR A 378 -0.83 -16.72 13.49
N PRO A 379 0.40 -17.30 13.44
CA PRO A 379 1.63 -16.53 13.56
C PRO A 379 1.93 -15.76 12.27
N ALA A 380 2.51 -14.58 12.40
CA ALA A 380 2.85 -13.69 11.31
C ALA A 380 4.00 -12.74 11.69
N ILE A 381 4.46 -11.96 10.72
CA ILE A 381 5.27 -10.74 10.96
C ILE A 381 4.61 -9.50 10.36
N CYS A 382 5.02 -8.33 10.81
CA CYS A 382 4.76 -7.06 10.14
C CYS A 382 5.56 -7.01 8.81
N GLY A 383 4.96 -7.49 7.72
CA GLY A 383 5.62 -7.68 6.44
C GLY A 383 5.63 -6.44 5.54
N ASP A 384 4.60 -5.59 5.62
CA ASP A 384 4.52 -4.41 4.75
C ASP A 384 3.80 -3.19 5.36
N TYR A 385 3.83 -2.06 4.64
CA TYR A 385 3.29 -0.76 5.01
C TYR A 385 2.09 -0.33 4.15
N GLY A 386 0.87 -0.43 4.71
CA GLY A 386 -0.38 -0.06 4.04
C GLY A 386 -0.74 1.43 4.16
N PRO A 387 -1.83 1.91 3.52
CA PRO A 387 -2.21 3.32 3.51
C PRO A 387 -2.42 3.94 4.90
N THR A 388 -2.11 5.23 5.07
CA THR A 388 -2.25 6.01 6.33
C THR A 388 -3.70 6.21 6.83
N GLN A 389 -4.67 5.69 6.07
CA GLN A 389 -6.11 5.79 6.32
C GLN A 389 -6.78 4.40 6.41
N LYS A 390 -6.03 3.29 6.31
CA LYS A 390 -6.54 1.92 6.42
C LYS A 390 -6.01 1.21 7.66
N MET A 391 -6.74 0.20 8.14
CA MET A 391 -6.30 -0.74 9.16
C MET A 391 -6.83 -2.14 8.89
N GLY A 392 -6.04 -3.16 9.20
CA GLY A 392 -6.42 -4.56 8.99
C GLY A 392 -6.23 -5.01 7.55
N GLU A 393 -5.02 -5.44 7.19
CA GLU A 393 -4.68 -5.95 5.87
C GLU A 393 -3.63 -7.07 6.03
N ALA A 394 -3.72 -8.14 5.23
CA ALA A 394 -2.83 -9.28 5.35
C ALA A 394 -2.55 -9.99 4.01
N SER A 395 -1.48 -10.77 4.01
CA SER A 395 -1.08 -11.68 2.92
C SER A 395 -2.24 -12.51 2.37
N LEU A 396 -2.29 -12.69 1.05
CA LEU A 396 -3.28 -13.55 0.38
C LEU A 396 -3.26 -15.00 0.90
N LEU A 397 -2.14 -15.50 1.41
CA LEU A 397 -2.06 -16.76 2.16
C LEU A 397 -2.95 -16.73 3.42
N MET A 398 -2.72 -15.76 4.32
CA MET A 398 -3.54 -15.56 5.52
C MET A 398 -5.02 -15.40 5.18
N ALA A 399 -5.31 -14.62 4.13
CA ALA A 399 -6.67 -14.40 3.66
C ALA A 399 -7.35 -15.71 3.17
N LYS A 400 -6.68 -16.49 2.32
CA LYS A 400 -7.16 -17.79 1.83
C LYS A 400 -7.34 -18.82 2.96
N THR A 401 -6.53 -18.75 4.01
CA THR A 401 -6.62 -19.63 5.20
C THR A 401 -7.80 -19.28 6.12
N ILE A 402 -8.18 -18.00 6.19
CA ILE A 402 -9.38 -17.55 6.91
C ILE A 402 -10.64 -17.80 6.06
N ASN A 403 -10.57 -17.62 4.74
CA ASN A 403 -11.69 -17.75 3.81
C ASN A 403 -11.19 -18.27 2.45
N ASP A 404 -11.55 -19.51 2.11
CA ASP A 404 -11.13 -20.21 0.88
C ASP A 404 -11.37 -19.44 -0.42
N LYS A 405 -12.36 -18.53 -0.41
CA LYS A 405 -12.78 -17.71 -1.56
C LYS A 405 -12.08 -16.34 -1.61
N ALA A 406 -11.10 -16.07 -0.75
CA ALA A 406 -10.35 -14.81 -0.75
C ALA A 406 -9.48 -14.64 -2.01
N THR A 407 -9.46 -13.43 -2.54
CA THR A 407 -8.66 -13.04 -3.73
C THR A 407 -8.15 -11.61 -3.53
N PRO A 408 -7.24 -11.09 -4.38
CA PRO A 408 -6.84 -9.68 -4.36
C PRO A 408 -8.00 -8.67 -4.50
N TYR A 409 -9.18 -9.14 -4.90
CA TYR A 409 -10.41 -8.35 -5.08
C TYR A 409 -11.57 -8.82 -4.18
N ARG A 410 -11.33 -9.78 -3.28
CA ARG A 410 -12.35 -10.35 -2.38
C ARG A 410 -11.77 -10.60 -0.99
N ARG A 411 -12.24 -9.79 -0.04
CA ARG A 411 -11.89 -9.85 1.38
C ARG A 411 -12.28 -11.18 2.02
N PRO A 412 -11.46 -11.71 2.96
CA PRO A 412 -11.82 -12.85 3.78
C PRO A 412 -12.80 -12.51 4.91
N GLU A 413 -12.69 -11.33 5.50
CA GLU A 413 -13.51 -10.84 6.64
C GLU A 413 -13.79 -9.34 6.46
N SER A 414 -14.94 -8.88 6.94
CA SER A 414 -15.43 -7.50 6.75
C SER A 414 -16.31 -6.98 7.90
N GLU A 415 -16.55 -7.81 8.92
CA GLU A 415 -17.37 -7.50 10.10
C GLU A 415 -16.51 -7.19 11.35
N LEU A 416 -15.30 -6.68 11.13
CA LEU A 416 -14.30 -6.28 12.16
C LEU A 416 -13.80 -7.40 13.10
N LYS A 417 -14.05 -8.68 12.76
CA LYS A 417 -13.81 -9.85 13.63
C LYS A 417 -12.35 -10.29 13.74
N VAL A 418 -11.43 -9.62 13.06
CA VAL A 418 -10.00 -9.97 13.11
C VAL A 418 -9.35 -9.19 14.25
N THR A 419 -8.68 -9.90 15.15
CA THR A 419 -7.89 -9.27 16.22
C THR A 419 -6.41 -9.53 16.00
N TYR A 420 -5.66 -8.49 15.68
CA TYR A 420 -4.21 -8.54 15.50
C TYR A 420 -3.55 -8.22 16.83
N VAL A 421 -2.55 -9.01 17.25
CA VAL A 421 -1.71 -8.73 18.41
C VAL A 421 -0.27 -8.67 17.91
N ILE A 422 0.29 -7.47 17.87
CA ILE A 422 1.66 -7.21 17.44
C ILE A 422 2.55 -7.08 18.68
N PHE A 423 3.80 -7.53 18.61
CA PHE A 423 4.80 -7.41 19.67
C PHE A 423 5.91 -6.42 19.27
N PRO A 424 5.79 -5.12 19.61
CA PRO A 424 6.71 -4.09 19.13
C PRO A 424 8.16 -4.29 19.61
N GLY A 425 9.11 -4.01 18.71
CA GLY A 425 10.54 -4.10 19.02
C GLY A 425 11.09 -5.53 19.11
N THR A 426 10.47 -6.47 18.40
CA THR A 426 10.89 -7.87 18.30
C THR A 426 11.56 -8.21 16.95
N ALA A 427 11.59 -7.25 16.01
CA ALA A 427 12.15 -7.41 14.67
C ALA A 427 13.63 -7.84 14.64
N GLU A 428 13.87 -9.10 14.29
CA GLU A 428 15.22 -9.65 14.09
C GLU A 428 15.91 -9.04 12.86
N LYS A 429 17.23 -8.83 12.95
CA LYS A 429 18.05 -8.22 11.88
C LYS A 429 19.41 -8.91 11.74
N PRO A 430 19.97 -9.01 10.52
CA PRO A 430 19.38 -8.60 9.24
C PRO A 430 18.16 -9.45 8.85
N PHE A 431 17.25 -8.88 8.06
CA PHE A 431 16.12 -9.63 7.50
C PHE A 431 16.62 -10.75 6.57
N GLY A 432 15.84 -11.83 6.48
CA GLY A 432 16.08 -12.98 5.61
C GLY A 432 14.77 -13.55 5.08
N PRO A 433 14.81 -14.59 4.22
CA PRO A 433 13.60 -15.30 3.82
C PRO A 433 12.91 -15.93 5.05
N PRO A 434 11.58 -16.12 5.00
CA PRO A 434 10.81 -16.72 6.09
C PRO A 434 11.37 -18.05 6.60
N ASP A 435 11.32 -18.20 7.92
CA ASP A 435 11.60 -19.42 8.66
C ASP A 435 10.36 -19.69 9.51
N LEU A 436 9.43 -20.48 8.97
CA LEU A 436 8.08 -20.62 9.53
C LEU A 436 8.09 -21.34 10.88
N ASP A 437 9.09 -22.19 11.14
CA ASP A 437 9.28 -22.87 12.41
C ASP A 437 9.81 -21.90 13.48
N ARG A 438 10.83 -21.10 13.14
CA ARG A 438 11.29 -20.00 13.99
C ARG A 438 10.18 -18.99 14.26
N TRP A 439 9.38 -18.62 13.25
CA TRP A 439 8.27 -17.66 13.43
C TRP A 439 7.19 -18.22 14.36
N HIS A 440 6.90 -19.52 14.30
CA HIS A 440 6.00 -20.19 15.25
C HIS A 440 6.58 -20.18 16.68
N GLU A 441 7.86 -20.52 16.84
CA GLU A 441 8.57 -20.45 18.13
C GLU A 441 8.56 -19.05 18.74
N ARG A 442 8.99 -18.02 17.99
CA ARG A 442 9.06 -16.63 18.48
C ARG A 442 7.67 -16.08 18.82
N CYS A 443 6.64 -16.35 18.00
CA CYS A 443 5.28 -15.92 18.31
C CYS A 443 4.68 -16.65 19.53
N ALA A 444 5.06 -17.91 19.78
CA ALA A 444 4.63 -18.65 20.96
C ALA A 444 5.26 -18.07 22.24
N GLU A 445 6.57 -17.77 22.22
CA GLU A 445 7.27 -17.13 23.35
C GLU A 445 6.58 -15.80 23.75
N TYR A 446 6.31 -14.92 22.78
CA TYR A 446 5.68 -13.63 23.08
C TYR A 446 4.20 -13.75 23.52
N LEU A 447 3.49 -14.81 23.10
CA LEU A 447 2.16 -15.14 23.58
C LEU A 447 2.19 -15.64 25.04
N GLU A 448 3.15 -16.48 25.39
CA GLU A 448 3.36 -16.97 26.76
C GLU A 448 3.81 -15.83 27.69
N GLU A 449 4.65 -14.91 27.22
CA GLU A 449 5.00 -13.69 27.94
C GLU A 449 3.81 -12.75 28.21
N ILE A 450 2.73 -12.81 27.42
CA ILE A 450 1.46 -12.11 27.72
C ILE A 450 0.39 -13.01 28.35
N GLY A 451 0.79 -14.17 28.90
CA GLY A 451 -0.06 -15.03 29.74
C GLY A 451 -0.82 -16.13 28.99
N THR A 452 -0.51 -16.43 27.73
CA THR A 452 -1.17 -17.49 26.95
C THR A 452 -0.40 -18.80 27.07
N SER A 453 -0.68 -19.61 28.10
CA SER A 453 0.03 -20.88 28.35
C SER A 453 -0.09 -21.89 27.21
N ASN A 454 1.00 -22.60 26.90
CA ASN A 454 1.11 -23.59 25.81
C ASN A 454 0.80 -23.00 24.43
N ALA A 455 1.23 -21.76 24.16
CA ALA A 455 0.89 -21.03 22.94
C ALA A 455 1.26 -21.80 21.67
N ALA A 456 2.42 -22.48 21.67
CA ALA A 456 2.88 -23.31 20.57
C ALA A 456 1.91 -24.46 20.21
N ALA A 457 1.15 -24.99 21.17
CA ALA A 457 0.22 -26.10 20.95
C ALA A 457 -1.14 -25.65 20.38
N VAL A 458 -1.57 -24.41 20.65
CA VAL A 458 -2.85 -23.86 20.19
C VAL A 458 -2.72 -22.99 18.93
N MET A 459 -1.51 -22.53 18.62
CA MET A 459 -1.25 -21.66 17.47
C MET A 459 -1.02 -22.46 16.19
N HIS A 460 -1.69 -22.03 15.11
CA HIS A 460 -1.59 -22.64 13.79
C HIS A 460 -0.14 -22.69 13.30
N ARG A 461 0.25 -23.83 12.72
CA ARG A 461 1.57 -24.04 12.13
C ARG A 461 1.45 -24.11 10.62
N TRP A 462 2.15 -23.20 9.94
CA TRP A 462 2.08 -23.02 8.49
C TRP A 462 2.79 -24.13 7.72
N GLU A 463 2.23 -24.47 6.56
CA GLU A 463 2.91 -25.29 5.55
C GLU A 463 3.87 -24.42 4.73
N ASP A 464 5.09 -24.91 4.51
CA ASP A 464 6.07 -24.23 3.65
C ASP A 464 5.77 -24.55 2.18
N LEU A 465 5.07 -23.63 1.52
CA LEU A 465 4.63 -23.76 0.13
C LEU A 465 5.78 -23.66 -0.91
N PHE A 466 7.04 -23.63 -0.48
CA PHE A 466 8.23 -23.77 -1.32
C PHE A 466 8.95 -25.12 -1.13
N LYS A 467 8.63 -25.89 -0.09
CA LYS A 467 9.06 -27.30 -0.02
C LYS A 467 8.42 -28.05 -1.19
N LYS A 468 9.23 -28.81 -1.91
CA LYS A 468 8.70 -29.76 -2.90
C LYS A 468 7.87 -30.80 -2.14
N PRO A 469 6.73 -31.27 -2.69
CA PRO A 469 6.03 -32.41 -2.12
C PRO A 469 7.01 -33.57 -1.94
N ASP A 470 6.93 -34.25 -0.81
CA ASP A 470 7.69 -35.48 -0.61
C ASP A 470 7.34 -36.48 -1.73
N PRO A 471 8.32 -37.27 -2.21
CA PRO A 471 8.02 -38.32 -3.19
C PRO A 471 6.97 -39.25 -2.58
N PRO A 472 5.96 -39.67 -3.36
CA PRO A 472 4.87 -40.49 -2.83
C PRO A 472 5.45 -41.73 -2.14
N VAL A 473 5.07 -41.92 -0.88
CA VAL A 473 5.51 -43.08 -0.08
C VAL A 473 5.15 -44.32 -0.87
N ALA A 474 6.17 -45.09 -1.28
CA ALA A 474 5.96 -46.30 -2.04
C ALA A 474 5.08 -47.25 -1.22
N ASP A 475 3.93 -47.65 -1.78
CA ASP A 475 3.01 -48.56 -1.10
C ASP A 475 3.76 -49.79 -0.60
N PRO A 476 3.57 -50.21 0.67
CA PRO A 476 4.24 -51.38 1.21
C PRO A 476 3.80 -52.60 0.40
N ILE A 477 4.72 -53.13 -0.42
CA ILE A 477 4.48 -54.25 -1.33
C ILE A 477 3.88 -55.40 -0.53
N ALA A 478 2.62 -55.72 -0.80
CA ALA A 478 1.88 -56.72 -0.05
C ALA A 478 2.53 -58.10 -0.25
N THR A 479 3.11 -58.64 0.82
CA THR A 479 3.76 -59.96 0.83
C THR A 479 2.73 -61.06 0.55
N THR A 480 2.64 -61.50 -0.70
CA THR A 480 1.70 -62.51 -1.15
C THR A 480 2.01 -63.88 -0.54
N THR A 481 1.30 -64.19 0.54
CA THR A 481 1.24 -65.54 1.11
C THR A 481 0.17 -66.33 0.33
N PRO A 482 0.46 -67.56 -0.13
CA PRO A 482 -0.31 -68.15 -1.23
C PRO A 482 -1.70 -68.68 -0.83
N GLU A 483 -2.71 -68.37 -1.65
CA GLU A 483 -3.98 -69.09 -1.65
C GLU A 483 -3.81 -70.51 -2.21
N THR A 484 -4.71 -71.43 -1.80
CA THR A 484 -4.74 -72.83 -2.26
C THR A 484 -5.94 -73.06 -3.17
N PRO A 485 -5.76 -73.25 -4.50
CA PRO A 485 -6.83 -73.67 -5.40
C PRO A 485 -7.04 -75.19 -5.34
N ALA A 486 -8.30 -75.63 -5.41
CA ALA A 486 -8.64 -77.05 -5.56
C ALA A 486 -8.44 -77.54 -7.02
N ALA A 487 -8.30 -78.87 -7.20
CA ALA A 487 -8.21 -79.55 -8.50
C ALA A 487 -9.40 -79.19 -9.43
N ALA A 488 -9.23 -78.90 -10.74
CA ALA A 488 -8.61 -79.70 -11.83
C ALA A 488 -9.46 -80.95 -12.20
N PRO A 489 -9.36 -81.55 -13.42
CA PRO A 489 -8.47 -81.30 -14.58
C PRO A 489 -9.19 -80.46 -15.70
N ALA A 490 -8.82 -80.39 -16.99
CA ALA A 490 -7.85 -81.13 -17.84
C ALA A 490 -7.38 -80.35 -19.10
N ALA A 491 -6.33 -80.90 -19.73
CA ALA A 491 -5.96 -80.88 -21.17
C ALA A 491 -5.68 -79.56 -21.92
N ALA A 492 -4.48 -79.51 -22.53
CA ALA A 492 -3.99 -78.55 -23.52
C ALA A 492 -3.90 -79.28 -24.91
N PRO A 493 -3.15 -78.86 -25.98
CA PRO A 493 -2.19 -77.73 -26.12
C PRO A 493 -2.20 -76.97 -27.49
N ALA A 494 -1.26 -76.03 -27.62
CA ALA A 494 -0.65 -75.52 -28.87
C ALA A 494 -1.55 -74.69 -29.83
N SER A 495 -1.04 -73.78 -30.67
CA SER A 495 0.35 -73.34 -30.94
C SER A 495 0.39 -71.82 -31.22
N ALA A 496 1.59 -71.23 -31.28
CA ALA A 496 1.78 -69.84 -31.70
C ALA A 496 1.96 -69.72 -33.23
N ASP A 497 1.68 -68.54 -33.79
CA ASP A 497 2.34 -68.05 -35.02
C ASP A 497 2.35 -66.52 -35.13
N VAL A 498 3.26 -65.97 -35.96
CA VAL A 498 3.71 -64.55 -35.95
C VAL A 498 4.23 -64.18 -37.37
N PRO A 499 4.34 -62.90 -37.83
CA PRO A 499 3.50 -61.69 -37.72
C PRO A 499 3.06 -61.14 -39.12
N ALA A 500 2.27 -60.05 -39.18
CA ALA A 500 2.40 -59.01 -40.23
C ALA A 500 1.60 -57.71 -39.95
N THR A 501 2.10 -56.58 -40.45
CA THR A 501 1.56 -55.19 -40.39
C THR A 501 1.41 -54.64 -41.83
N PRO A 502 1.06 -53.36 -42.12
CA PRO A 502 0.37 -52.28 -41.36
C PRO A 502 -0.76 -51.55 -42.17
N GLY A 503 -1.43 -50.57 -41.56
CA GLY A 503 -2.18 -49.50 -42.25
C GLY A 503 -3.62 -49.27 -41.73
N ALA A 504 -4.21 -48.07 -41.78
CA ALA A 504 -3.72 -46.76 -42.20
C ALA A 504 -4.44 -45.62 -41.42
N ALA A 505 -3.98 -44.38 -41.55
CA ALA A 505 -4.46 -43.23 -40.76
C ALA A 505 -5.68 -42.50 -41.36
N VAL A 506 -6.46 -41.84 -40.48
CA VAL A 506 -7.52 -40.86 -40.82
C VAL A 506 -7.36 -39.65 -39.87
N PRO A 507 -7.51 -38.39 -40.33
CA PRO A 507 -6.98 -37.22 -39.62
C PRO A 507 -7.98 -36.49 -38.70
N ALA A 508 -7.49 -35.48 -37.99
CA ALA A 508 -8.28 -34.61 -37.12
C ALA A 508 -9.15 -33.58 -37.89
N THR A 509 -10.31 -33.24 -37.32
CA THR A 509 -11.14 -32.10 -37.73
C THR A 509 -11.74 -31.41 -36.49
N SER A 510 -11.42 -30.13 -36.29
CA SER A 510 -12.14 -29.26 -35.35
C SER A 510 -13.54 -28.92 -35.87
N PRO A 511 -14.47 -28.53 -34.97
CA PRO A 511 -15.22 -27.32 -35.28
C PRO A 511 -15.45 -26.36 -34.09
N SER A 512 -15.44 -25.07 -34.44
CA SER A 512 -16.25 -23.96 -33.92
C SER A 512 -16.52 -23.76 -32.41
N ALA A 513 -15.95 -22.67 -31.90
CA ALA A 513 -16.64 -21.53 -31.28
C ALA A 513 -17.92 -21.76 -30.44
N ASN A 514 -17.85 -21.36 -29.17
CA ASN A 514 -19.01 -21.11 -28.30
C ASN A 514 -19.37 -19.60 -28.28
N PRO A 515 -20.62 -19.19 -28.06
CA PRO A 515 -21.11 -17.85 -28.41
C PRO A 515 -20.94 -16.79 -27.30
N ALA A 516 -21.10 -15.52 -27.70
CA ALA A 516 -21.25 -14.40 -26.76
C ALA A 516 -22.60 -14.48 -25.98
N PRO A 517 -22.65 -14.03 -24.72
CA PRO A 517 -23.87 -14.07 -23.91
C PRO A 517 -24.90 -13.04 -24.40
N ALA A 518 -26.13 -13.51 -24.67
CA ALA A 518 -27.27 -12.64 -24.97
C ALA A 518 -27.84 -11.99 -23.70
N ALA A 519 -28.39 -10.79 -23.83
CA ALA A 519 -29.04 -10.07 -22.72
C ALA A 519 -30.40 -10.68 -22.36
N ALA A 520 -30.69 -10.80 -21.06
CA ALA A 520 -31.98 -11.23 -20.54
C ALA A 520 -32.90 -10.03 -20.22
N PRO A 521 -34.24 -10.16 -20.36
CA PRO A 521 -35.19 -9.08 -20.08
C PRO A 521 -35.40 -8.85 -18.57
N PRO A 522 -35.88 -7.66 -18.16
CA PRO A 522 -36.11 -7.34 -16.75
C PRO A 522 -37.29 -8.10 -16.15
N GLY A 523 -37.03 -8.83 -15.05
CA GLY A 523 -38.06 -9.46 -14.22
C GLY A 523 -38.77 -8.45 -13.30
N ALA A 524 -40.03 -8.74 -12.95
CA ALA A 524 -40.86 -7.85 -12.14
C ALA A 524 -40.44 -7.79 -10.66
N LEU A 525 -40.72 -6.64 -10.02
CA LEU A 525 -40.48 -6.41 -8.59
C LEU A 525 -41.51 -7.16 -7.71
N PRO A 526 -41.12 -7.66 -6.53
CA PRO A 526 -42.07 -8.18 -5.54
C PRO A 526 -42.90 -7.06 -4.90
N VAL A 527 -44.16 -7.36 -4.56
CA VAL A 527 -45.11 -6.40 -3.97
C VAL A 527 -44.96 -6.35 -2.44
N SER A 528 -44.84 -5.16 -1.88
CA SER A 528 -44.81 -4.94 -0.42
C SER A 528 -46.21 -5.02 0.21
N PRO A 529 -46.36 -5.54 1.44
CA PRO A 529 -47.63 -5.53 2.17
C PRO A 529 -47.99 -4.12 2.70
N PRO A 530 -49.29 -3.84 2.96
CA PRO A 530 -49.75 -2.54 3.45
C PRO A 530 -49.43 -2.33 4.95
N PRO A 531 -49.33 -1.06 5.41
CA PRO A 531 -49.13 -0.74 6.82
C PRO A 531 -50.40 -0.97 7.66
N PRO A 532 -50.26 -1.26 8.98
CA PRO A 532 -51.39 -1.36 9.89
C PRO A 532 -52.05 0.00 10.14
N ALA A 533 -53.36 0.01 10.38
CA ALA A 533 -54.15 1.22 10.62
C ALA A 533 -53.85 1.85 11.99
N ALA A 534 -54.03 3.17 12.09
CA ALA A 534 -53.88 3.92 13.33
C ALA A 534 -55.08 3.76 14.27
N SER A 535 -54.82 3.75 15.57
CA SER A 535 -55.83 3.86 16.64
C SER A 535 -55.54 5.10 17.47
N GLN A 536 -56.39 6.13 17.31
CA GLN A 536 -56.57 7.24 18.24
C GLN A 536 -57.54 6.80 19.39
N PRO A 537 -57.76 7.57 20.47
CA PRO A 537 -57.77 9.05 20.61
C PRO A 537 -56.41 9.74 20.49
#